data_AF-A0A2E1X377-F1
#
_entry.id   AF-A0A2E1X377-F1
#
_cell.length_a   1.000
_cell.length_b   1.000
_cell.length_c   1.000
_cell.angle_alpha   90.00
_cell.angle_beta   90.00
_cell.angle_gamma   90.00
#
_symmetry.space_group_name_H-M   'P 1'
#
loop_
_entity.id
_entity.type
_entity.pdbx_description
1 polymer ?
#
loop_
_entity_poly.entity_id
_entity_poly.type
_entity_poly.pdbx_seq_one_letter_code
_entity_poly.pdbx_strand_id
1 'polypeptide(L)'
;MSERVDNELKRNPPAGLCCAVIPVGIATAVAMWTVGYLVRLPFISGPPELLFFLLVALLLIGGRFAASRHLDRIRAGIVCGVVVAILDLLVLGSVVVPEGDPMTTTTWLSLGLSFLSFIVICTGLSVLGAYSRAAASSNRQQGIELMARTAFTATLVLVGIGGLVTSEEAGMAVPDWPSSFGNNMFLLPLSRMTGAIYYEHAHRLYGALVGLVTVSLAIYLWRRGGSRLLTILGLVAVLQVIFQGILGGLRVTEVDSAKVVDGRVTEWGESSLSLILRVVHGIDGQFFLALLAVIVTLTAANWRNVPTGNGDRIDRWSSVVLALLLTIQLIMGALSRHISRDWVVPHILGAFLLLAVVVLIGVRGGLPMMSSTRSRIGLLLVISAILQIALGFATLAVSGAQVRIQSSGLAETLVATSHQTLGAVILSLTGALICWTFKPVR
;
A
#
# COMPACT_ATOMS: atom_id res chain seq x y z
N MET A 1 11.01 36.05 21.09
CA MET A 1 11.23 34.61 20.76
C MET A 1 10.43 33.69 21.68
N SER A 2 10.41 33.92 23.00
CA SER A 2 9.62 33.10 23.95
C SER A 2 8.10 33.14 23.67
N GLU A 3 7.52 34.31 23.39
CA GLU A 3 6.07 34.44 23.14
C GLU A 3 5.59 33.74 21.85
N ARG A 4 6.46 33.62 20.84
CA ARG A 4 6.19 32.85 19.61
C ARG A 4 6.20 31.35 19.89
N VAL A 5 7.18 30.89 20.68
CA VAL A 5 7.32 29.48 21.10
C VAL A 5 6.15 29.08 22.00
N ASP A 6 5.75 29.93 22.95
CA ASP A 6 4.62 29.68 23.83
C ASP A 6 3.28 29.62 23.07
N ASN A 7 3.10 30.49 22.06
CA ASN A 7 1.91 30.44 21.20
C ASN A 7 1.88 29.21 20.29
N GLU A 8 3.03 28.70 19.86
CA GLU A 8 3.13 27.49 19.04
C GLU A 8 2.86 26.22 19.87
N LEU A 9 3.40 26.15 21.09
CA LEU A 9 3.15 25.09 22.06
C LEU A 9 1.68 25.02 22.50
N LYS A 10 1.02 26.18 22.67
CA LYS A 10 -0.42 26.25 22.95
C LYS A 10 -1.28 25.74 21.79
N ARG A 11 -0.85 25.98 20.54
CA ARG A 11 -1.58 25.52 19.34
C ARG A 11 -1.37 24.03 19.06
N ASN A 12 -0.18 23.50 19.33
CA ASN A 12 0.20 22.12 19.04
C ASN A 12 0.93 21.50 20.25
N PRO A 13 0.18 21.08 21.30
CA PRO A 13 0.80 20.49 22.47
C PRO A 13 1.53 19.18 22.12
N PRO A 14 2.60 18.84 22.86
CA PRO A 14 3.28 17.56 22.73
C PRO A 14 2.28 16.39 22.80
N ALA A 15 2.40 15.46 21.87
CA ALA A 15 1.60 14.26 21.87
C ALA A 15 2.00 13.35 23.04
N GLY A 16 1.02 12.78 23.73
CA GLY A 16 1.27 11.69 24.67
C GLY A 16 1.88 10.47 23.97
N LEU A 17 2.52 9.60 24.75
CA LEU A 17 3.30 8.45 24.28
C LEU A 17 2.64 7.65 23.14
N CYS A 18 1.42 7.13 23.36
CA CYS A 18 0.73 6.32 22.35
C CYS A 18 0.41 7.10 21.07
N CYS A 19 0.10 8.39 21.19
CA CYS A 19 -0.19 9.23 20.03
C CYS A 19 1.09 9.46 19.20
N ALA A 20 2.22 9.71 19.86
CA ALA A 20 3.50 9.92 19.18
C ALA A 20 4.08 8.64 18.54
N VAL A 21 3.93 7.48 19.20
CA VAL A 21 4.76 6.30 18.93
C VAL A 21 4.03 5.17 18.21
N ILE A 22 2.72 4.97 18.41
CA ILE A 22 1.98 3.90 17.70
C ILE A 22 2.14 4.00 16.16
N PRO A 23 2.02 5.19 15.53
CA PRO A 23 2.24 5.31 14.09
C PRO A 23 3.65 4.93 13.64
N VAL A 24 4.67 5.09 14.51
CA VAL A 24 6.04 4.66 14.23
C VAL A 24 6.15 3.14 14.25
N GLY A 25 5.56 2.48 15.25
CA GLY A 25 5.53 1.02 15.31
C GLY A 25 4.83 0.40 14.09
N ILE A 26 3.67 0.94 13.70
CA ILE A 26 2.94 0.48 12.51
C ILE A 26 3.76 0.70 11.24
N ALA A 27 4.39 1.88 11.08
CA ALA A 27 5.26 2.16 9.93
C ALA A 27 6.46 1.20 9.85
N THR A 28 7.02 0.84 11.01
CA THR A 28 8.16 -0.09 11.10
C THR A 28 7.74 -1.50 10.72
N ALA A 29 6.58 -1.98 11.19
CA ALA A 29 6.03 -3.27 10.78
C ALA A 29 5.75 -3.32 9.27
N VAL A 30 5.13 -2.27 8.70
CA VAL A 30 4.92 -2.18 7.25
C VAL A 30 6.25 -2.26 6.49
N ALA A 31 7.30 -1.58 6.95
CA ALA A 31 8.63 -1.67 6.34
C ALA A 31 9.21 -3.09 6.43
N MET A 32 9.04 -3.76 7.57
CA MET A 32 9.50 -5.14 7.78
C MET A 32 8.79 -6.12 6.85
N TRP A 33 7.47 -6.02 6.71
CA TRP A 33 6.70 -6.82 5.75
C TRP A 33 7.08 -6.53 4.31
N THR A 34 7.30 -5.26 3.96
CA THR A 34 7.76 -4.87 2.61
C THR A 34 9.10 -5.51 2.29
N VAL A 35 10.07 -5.41 3.21
CA VAL A 35 11.39 -6.03 3.03
C VAL A 35 11.30 -7.55 3.01
N GLY A 36 10.48 -8.15 3.88
CA GLY A 36 10.22 -9.59 3.88
C GLY A 36 9.66 -10.08 2.56
N TYR A 37 8.71 -9.33 1.99
CA TYR A 37 8.18 -9.60 0.65
C TYR A 37 9.28 -9.51 -0.41
N LEU A 38 10.01 -8.39 -0.48
CA LEU A 38 11.00 -8.16 -1.53
C LEU A 38 12.14 -9.18 -1.49
N VAL A 39 12.69 -9.48 -0.31
CA VAL A 39 13.81 -10.43 -0.17
C VAL A 39 13.40 -11.85 -0.55
N ARG A 40 12.12 -12.21 -0.39
CA ARG A 40 11.61 -13.56 -0.68
C ARG A 40 10.94 -13.69 -2.06
N LEU A 41 10.94 -12.64 -2.88
CA LEU A 41 10.48 -12.74 -4.27
C LEU A 41 11.21 -13.88 -5.00
N PRO A 42 10.53 -14.72 -5.80
CA PRO A 42 11.16 -15.90 -6.42
C PRO A 42 12.40 -15.59 -7.25
N PHE A 43 12.44 -14.45 -7.94
CA PHE A 43 13.60 -14.01 -8.73
C PHE A 43 14.70 -13.29 -7.91
N ILE A 44 14.47 -13.01 -6.62
CA ILE A 44 15.48 -12.48 -5.69
C ILE A 44 16.01 -13.60 -4.80
N SER A 45 15.11 -14.40 -4.21
CA SER A 45 15.41 -15.58 -3.37
C SER A 45 16.55 -15.33 -2.37
N GLY A 46 16.48 -14.20 -1.66
CA GLY A 46 17.54 -13.76 -0.76
C GLY A 46 17.74 -14.70 0.43
N PRO A 47 18.99 -14.83 0.92
CA PRO A 47 19.31 -15.76 1.98
C PRO A 47 18.66 -15.33 3.32
N PRO A 48 18.30 -16.27 4.21
CA PRO A 48 17.65 -15.96 5.49
C PRO A 48 18.44 -14.98 6.37
N GLU A 49 19.77 -15.02 6.31
CA GLU A 49 20.67 -14.15 7.07
C GLU A 49 20.53 -12.70 6.63
N LEU A 50 20.41 -12.46 5.31
CA LEU A 50 20.18 -11.11 4.77
C LEU A 50 18.85 -10.56 5.30
N LEU A 51 17.79 -11.36 5.23
CA LEU A 51 16.48 -10.96 5.75
C LEU A 51 16.58 -10.63 7.26
N PHE A 52 17.22 -11.50 8.04
CA PHE A 52 17.41 -11.29 9.47
C PHE A 52 18.10 -9.95 9.77
N PHE A 53 19.23 -9.65 9.14
CA PHE A 53 19.96 -8.41 9.39
C PHE A 53 19.17 -7.17 8.95
N LEU A 54 18.42 -7.25 7.84
CA LEU A 54 17.56 -6.16 7.40
C LEU A 54 16.41 -5.89 8.39
N LEU A 55 15.77 -6.95 8.91
CA LEU A 55 14.72 -6.82 9.92
C LEU A 55 15.25 -6.24 11.24
N VAL A 56 16.43 -6.67 11.69
CA VAL A 56 17.12 -6.08 12.86
C VAL A 56 17.42 -4.60 12.63
N ALA A 57 17.93 -4.23 11.46
CA ALA A 57 18.20 -2.84 11.11
C ALA A 57 16.92 -1.99 11.12
N LEU A 58 15.82 -2.50 10.58
CA LEU A 58 14.53 -1.81 10.60
C LEU A 58 13.99 -1.60 12.02
N LEU A 59 14.13 -2.58 12.92
CA LEU A 59 13.76 -2.43 14.33
C LEU A 59 14.60 -1.35 15.03
N LEU A 60 15.91 -1.32 14.79
CA LEU A 60 16.79 -0.29 15.33
C LEU A 60 16.42 1.10 14.81
N ILE A 61 16.14 1.22 13.50
CA ILE A 61 15.68 2.47 12.88
C ILE A 61 14.32 2.90 13.44
N GLY A 62 13.38 1.97 13.60
CA GLY A 62 12.07 2.20 14.21
C GLY A 62 12.20 2.74 15.63
N GLY A 63 13.06 2.13 16.44
CA GLY A 63 13.42 2.60 17.78
C GLY A 63 14.00 4.02 17.79
N ARG A 64 14.96 4.30 16.91
CA ARG A 64 15.53 5.66 16.74
C ARG A 64 14.46 6.67 16.38
N PHE A 65 13.55 6.29 15.48
CA PHE A 65 12.46 7.16 15.05
C PHE A 65 11.48 7.40 16.21
N ALA A 66 11.15 6.37 17.00
CA ALA A 66 10.30 6.48 18.17
C ALA A 66 10.88 7.44 19.22
N ALA A 67 12.19 7.36 19.50
CA ALA A 67 12.88 8.30 20.39
C ALA A 67 12.79 9.76 19.90
N SER A 68 12.80 9.98 18.59
CA SER A 68 12.64 11.33 18.02
C SER A 68 11.22 11.90 18.13
N ARG A 69 10.25 11.10 18.61
CA ARG A 69 8.83 11.49 18.67
C ARG A 69 8.32 11.70 20.09
N HIS A 70 9.01 11.22 21.12
CA HIS A 70 8.61 11.35 22.51
C HIS A 70 9.79 11.61 23.46
N LEU A 71 9.53 12.37 24.54
CA LEU A 71 10.56 12.80 25.51
C LEU A 71 11.14 11.62 26.32
N ASP A 72 10.34 10.61 26.61
CA ASP A 72 10.80 9.36 27.21
C ASP A 72 11.16 8.35 26.10
N ARG A 73 12.44 8.30 25.75
CA ARG A 73 12.98 7.43 24.68
C ARG A 73 12.85 5.94 25.01
N ILE A 74 12.93 5.55 26.28
CA ILE A 74 12.86 4.13 26.67
C ILE A 74 11.44 3.64 26.49
N ARG A 75 10.46 4.36 27.04
CA ARG A 75 9.05 4.03 26.86
C ARG A 75 8.64 4.09 25.38
N ALA A 76 9.20 5.03 24.61
CA ALA A 76 8.98 5.09 23.17
C ALA A 76 9.53 3.85 22.45
N GLY A 77 10.75 3.42 22.78
CA GLY A 77 11.32 2.18 22.26
C GLY A 77 10.47 0.96 22.60
N ILE A 78 9.99 0.86 23.84
CA ILE A 78 9.12 -0.25 24.29
C ILE A 78 7.82 -0.28 23.49
N VAL A 79 7.08 0.84 23.44
CA VAL A 79 5.79 0.89 22.73
C VAL A 79 5.97 0.61 21.24
N CYS A 80 7.02 1.14 20.62
CA CYS A 80 7.33 0.87 19.21
C CYS A 80 7.57 -0.63 18.98
N GLY A 81 8.44 -1.26 19.78
CA GLY A 81 8.78 -2.67 19.62
C GLY A 81 7.61 -3.62 19.90
N VAL A 82 6.77 -3.30 20.89
CA VAL A 82 5.54 -4.07 21.16
C VAL A 82 4.55 -3.96 20.00
N VAL A 83 4.33 -2.77 19.44
CA VAL A 83 3.43 -2.59 18.28
C VAL A 83 3.95 -3.36 17.06
N VAL A 84 5.26 -3.31 16.80
CA VAL A 84 5.88 -4.08 15.71
C VAL A 84 5.68 -5.58 15.94
N ALA A 85 6.00 -6.07 17.13
CA ALA A 85 5.84 -7.48 17.46
C ALA A 85 4.40 -7.96 17.27
N ILE A 86 3.40 -7.21 17.74
CA ILE A 86 1.98 -7.59 17.60
C ILE A 86 1.58 -7.75 16.13
N LEU A 87 2.03 -6.86 15.25
CA LEU A 87 1.71 -6.94 13.83
C LEU A 87 2.46 -8.07 13.12
N ASP A 88 3.72 -8.32 13.48
CA ASP A 88 4.53 -9.35 12.84
C ASP A 88 4.22 -10.77 13.34
N LEU A 89 3.62 -10.90 14.53
CA LEU A 89 3.11 -12.18 15.04
C LEU A 89 2.04 -12.81 14.14
N LEU A 90 1.38 -12.02 13.29
CA LEU A 90 0.42 -12.53 12.29
C LEU A 90 1.07 -13.51 11.30
N VAL A 91 2.39 -13.41 11.07
CA VAL A 91 3.11 -14.29 10.15
C VAL A 91 3.97 -15.31 10.92
N LEU A 92 4.32 -15.05 12.18
CA LEU A 92 5.20 -15.95 12.94
C LEU A 92 4.60 -17.36 13.15
N GLY A 93 3.27 -17.48 13.20
CA GLY A 93 2.59 -18.77 13.27
C GLY A 93 2.95 -19.72 12.11
N SER A 94 3.16 -19.18 10.90
CA SER A 94 3.55 -19.94 9.69
C SER A 94 4.94 -20.57 9.74
N VAL A 95 5.79 -20.14 10.67
CA VAL A 95 7.18 -20.64 10.83
C VAL A 95 7.24 -21.82 11.81
N VAL A 96 6.30 -21.86 12.77
CA VAL A 96 6.43 -22.70 13.97
C VAL A 96 5.51 -23.92 13.95
N VAL A 97 4.41 -23.91 13.18
CA VAL A 97 3.45 -25.02 13.13
C VAL A 97 3.95 -26.08 12.13
N PRO A 98 4.31 -27.31 12.58
CA PRO A 98 4.68 -28.40 11.69
C PRO A 98 3.48 -28.90 10.90
N GLU A 99 3.72 -29.34 9.67
CA GLU A 99 2.67 -29.81 8.78
C GLU A 99 2.25 -31.24 9.08
N GLY A 100 0.95 -31.49 9.25
CA GLY A 100 0.37 -32.83 9.37
C GLY A 100 0.48 -33.49 10.75
N ASP A 101 1.26 -32.93 11.67
CA ASP A 101 1.38 -33.46 13.03
C ASP A 101 0.28 -32.93 13.97
N PRO A 102 -0.31 -33.79 14.82
CA PRO A 102 -1.21 -33.33 15.87
C PRO A 102 -0.49 -32.32 16.77
N MET A 103 -1.14 -31.21 17.09
CA MET A 103 -0.55 -30.25 18.03
C MET A 103 -0.44 -30.88 19.42
N THR A 104 0.77 -31.24 19.81
CA THR A 104 1.09 -31.74 21.14
C THR A 104 1.28 -30.58 22.13
N THR A 105 1.24 -30.88 23.42
CA THR A 105 1.54 -29.90 24.49
C THR A 105 2.91 -29.25 24.30
N THR A 106 3.91 -29.99 23.81
CA THR A 106 5.26 -29.46 23.55
C THR A 106 5.26 -28.48 22.37
N THR A 107 4.49 -28.73 21.31
CA THR A 107 4.35 -27.79 20.19
C THR A 107 3.65 -26.50 20.63
N TRP A 108 2.60 -26.59 21.45
CA TRP A 108 1.92 -25.40 22.01
C TRP A 108 2.84 -24.57 22.91
N LEU A 109 3.63 -25.21 23.77
CA LEU A 109 4.60 -24.53 24.63
C LEU A 109 5.72 -23.87 23.80
N SER A 110 6.23 -24.55 22.79
CA SER A 110 7.26 -24.03 21.90
C SER A 110 6.77 -22.81 21.11
N LEU A 111 5.52 -22.85 20.65
CA LEU A 111 4.87 -21.72 19.99
C LEU A 111 4.74 -20.52 20.94
N GLY A 112 4.23 -20.74 22.17
CA GLY A 112 4.11 -19.69 23.18
C GLY A 112 5.46 -19.06 23.55
N LEU A 113 6.50 -19.87 23.74
CA LEU A 113 7.85 -19.39 24.02
C LEU A 113 8.46 -18.64 22.83
N SER A 114 8.22 -19.08 21.61
CA SER A 114 8.67 -18.39 20.40
C SER A 114 8.01 -17.01 20.27
N PHE A 115 6.72 -16.92 20.56
CA PHE A 115 5.98 -15.65 20.53
C PHE A 115 6.49 -14.68 21.60
N LEU A 116 6.69 -15.16 22.82
CA LEU A 116 7.24 -14.35 23.91
C LEU A 116 8.66 -13.87 23.57
N SER A 117 9.52 -14.77 23.08
CA SER A 117 10.89 -14.44 22.68
C SER A 117 10.90 -13.39 21.57
N PHE A 118 10.02 -13.53 20.58
CA PHE A 118 9.88 -12.57 19.49
C PHE A 118 9.47 -11.17 19.99
N ILE A 119 8.51 -11.08 20.91
CA ILE A 119 8.10 -9.81 21.54
C ILE A 119 9.29 -9.18 22.28
N VAL A 120 10.01 -9.97 23.08
CA VAL A 120 11.16 -9.50 23.86
C VAL A 120 12.27 -9.00 22.94
N ILE A 121 12.59 -9.73 21.86
CA ILE A 121 13.62 -9.34 20.89
C ILE A 121 13.24 -8.05 20.17
N CYS A 122 12.02 -7.95 19.63
CA CYS A 122 11.55 -6.73 18.95
C CYS A 122 11.57 -5.52 19.89
N THR A 123 11.12 -5.71 21.13
CA THR A 123 11.13 -4.67 22.16
C THR A 123 12.54 -4.25 22.52
N GLY A 124 13.44 -5.21 22.77
CA GLY A 124 14.84 -4.96 23.11
C GLY A 124 15.60 -4.23 22.01
N LEU A 125 15.46 -4.66 20.75
CA LEU A 125 16.08 -4.01 19.60
C LEU A 125 15.53 -2.59 19.37
N SER A 126 14.22 -2.41 19.48
CA SER A 126 13.61 -1.07 19.38
C SER A 126 14.08 -0.14 20.52
N VAL A 127 14.23 -0.65 21.75
CA VAL A 127 14.80 0.11 22.86
C VAL A 127 16.27 0.47 22.60
N LEU A 128 17.07 -0.48 22.12
CA LEU A 128 18.48 -0.23 21.75
C LEU A 128 18.58 0.85 20.68
N GLY A 129 17.73 0.77 19.65
CA GLY A 129 17.58 1.82 18.64
C GLY A 129 17.25 3.17 19.28
N ALA A 130 16.26 3.22 20.17
CA ALA A 130 15.83 4.43 20.85
C ALA A 130 16.94 5.08 21.70
N TYR A 131 17.79 4.27 22.35
CA TYR A 131 18.94 4.78 23.12
C TYR A 131 19.97 5.50 22.25
N SER A 132 20.13 5.09 20.99
CA SER A 132 21.11 5.66 20.05
C SER A 132 20.72 7.03 19.47
N ARG A 133 19.57 7.60 19.87
CA ARG A 133 19.05 8.89 19.41
C ARG A 133 18.63 9.76 20.59
N ALA A 134 18.90 11.06 20.51
CA ALA A 134 18.40 12.04 21.47
C ALA A 134 16.87 12.11 21.43
N ALA A 135 16.24 12.15 22.61
CA ALA A 135 14.80 12.26 22.73
C ALA A 135 14.32 13.61 22.18
N ALA A 136 13.17 13.61 21.52
CA ALA A 136 12.50 14.82 21.04
C ALA A 136 10.98 14.67 21.16
N SER A 137 10.22 15.75 21.00
CA SER A 137 8.77 15.71 21.06
C SER A 137 8.14 15.85 19.67
N SER A 138 7.06 15.12 19.44
CA SER A 138 6.17 15.33 18.31
C SER A 138 4.79 15.77 18.77
N ASN A 139 4.01 16.34 17.86
CA ASN A 139 2.62 16.70 18.12
C ASN A 139 1.65 15.71 17.46
N ARG A 140 0.38 15.83 17.84
CA ARG A 140 -0.71 14.97 17.37
C ARG A 140 -0.86 14.96 15.84
N GLN A 141 -0.67 16.10 15.19
CA GLN A 141 -0.85 16.22 13.74
C GLN A 141 0.23 15.46 12.98
N GLN A 142 1.48 15.47 13.47
CA GLN A 142 2.57 14.67 12.92
C GLN A 142 2.30 13.17 13.06
N GLY A 143 1.64 12.73 14.14
CA GLY A 143 1.19 11.35 14.30
C GLY A 143 0.12 10.94 13.28
N ILE A 144 -0.87 11.81 13.05
CA ILE A 144 -1.92 11.61 12.02
C ILE A 144 -1.29 11.52 10.62
N GLU A 145 -0.41 12.46 10.29
CA GLU A 145 0.27 12.52 9.00
C GLU A 145 1.12 11.27 8.75
N LEU A 146 1.83 10.77 9.77
CA LEU A 146 2.58 9.52 9.66
C LEU A 146 1.65 8.33 9.41
N MET A 147 0.54 8.22 10.14
CA MET A 147 -0.42 7.12 9.94
C MET A 147 -1.00 7.10 8.52
N ALA A 148 -1.42 8.26 8.01
CA ALA A 148 -1.96 8.37 6.66
C ALA A 148 -0.92 7.98 5.60
N ARG A 149 0.33 8.45 5.75
CA ARG A 149 1.44 8.08 4.85
C ARG A 149 1.77 6.60 4.91
N THR A 150 1.74 6.00 6.10
CA THR A 150 1.97 4.56 6.27
C THR A 150 0.91 3.76 5.54
N ALA A 151 -0.37 4.10 5.69
CA ALA A 151 -1.46 3.43 4.97
C ALA A 151 -1.31 3.58 3.45
N PHE A 152 -1.07 4.80 2.95
CA PHE A 152 -0.83 5.04 1.53
C PHE A 152 0.36 4.24 0.99
N THR A 153 1.48 4.24 1.71
CA THR A 153 2.71 3.54 1.28
C THR A 153 2.51 2.02 1.29
N ALA A 154 1.86 1.48 2.33
CA ALA A 154 1.52 0.06 2.39
C ALA A 154 0.64 -0.33 1.19
N THR A 155 -0.40 0.44 0.90
CA THR A 155 -1.30 0.18 -0.24
C THR A 155 -0.59 0.36 -1.58
N LEU A 156 0.33 1.32 -1.71
CA LEU A 156 1.12 1.48 -2.94
C LEU A 156 1.97 0.23 -3.22
N VAL A 157 2.61 -0.32 -2.18
CA VAL A 157 3.31 -1.60 -2.27
C VAL A 157 2.33 -2.71 -2.65
N LEU A 158 1.18 -2.81 -2.00
CA LEU A 158 0.16 -3.83 -2.29
C LEU A 158 -0.32 -3.79 -3.75
N VAL A 159 -0.51 -2.60 -4.32
CA VAL A 159 -0.89 -2.43 -5.74
C VAL A 159 0.23 -2.94 -6.66
N GLY A 160 1.49 -2.70 -6.32
CA GLY A 160 2.64 -3.29 -7.02
C GLY A 160 2.67 -4.81 -6.92
N ILE A 161 2.46 -5.36 -5.71
CA ILE A 161 2.36 -6.80 -5.48
C ILE A 161 1.22 -7.41 -6.31
N GLY A 162 0.04 -6.80 -6.36
CA GLY A 162 -1.09 -7.26 -7.18
C GLY A 162 -0.77 -7.23 -8.68
N GLY A 163 0.03 -6.25 -9.11
CA GLY A 163 0.57 -6.23 -10.46
C GLY A 163 1.53 -7.38 -10.76
N LEU A 164 2.35 -7.80 -9.79
CA LEU A 164 3.20 -9.01 -9.93
C LEU A 164 2.33 -10.27 -10.03
N VAL A 165 1.33 -10.43 -9.15
CA VAL A 165 0.37 -11.56 -9.19
C VAL A 165 -0.30 -11.67 -10.56
N THR A 166 -0.66 -10.54 -11.15
CA THR A 166 -1.34 -10.49 -12.45
C THR A 166 -0.38 -10.75 -13.61
N SER A 167 0.86 -10.28 -13.53
CA SER A 167 1.87 -10.49 -14.58
C SER A 167 2.39 -11.93 -14.61
N GLU A 168 2.55 -12.54 -13.43
CA GLU A 168 3.03 -13.93 -13.27
C GLU A 168 1.89 -14.96 -13.35
N GLU A 169 0.65 -14.48 -13.53
CA GLU A 169 -0.58 -15.28 -13.49
C GLU A 169 -0.78 -16.14 -12.25
N ALA A 170 -0.17 -15.71 -11.16
CA ALA A 170 -0.26 -16.40 -9.90
C ALA A 170 -1.66 -16.36 -9.29
N GLY A 171 -2.58 -15.54 -9.81
CA GLY A 171 -3.83 -15.20 -9.13
C GLY A 171 -4.80 -16.35 -8.82
N MET A 172 -4.60 -17.55 -9.37
CA MET A 172 -5.39 -18.75 -9.03
C MET A 172 -4.52 -19.87 -8.43
N ALA A 173 -3.28 -19.57 -8.03
CA ALA A 173 -2.34 -20.54 -7.48
C ALA A 173 -2.79 -21.12 -6.13
N VAL A 174 -3.68 -20.41 -5.41
CA VAL A 174 -4.35 -20.89 -4.19
C VAL A 174 -5.86 -20.80 -4.42
N PRO A 175 -6.55 -21.92 -4.71
CA PRO A 175 -7.92 -21.94 -5.26
C PRO A 175 -9.01 -21.92 -4.17
N ASP A 176 -8.71 -21.41 -2.98
CA ASP A 176 -9.65 -21.33 -1.86
C ASP A 176 -9.48 -19.99 -1.12
N TRP A 177 -10.54 -19.53 -0.45
CA TRP A 177 -10.55 -18.34 0.40
C TRP A 177 -11.70 -18.48 1.42
N PRO A 178 -11.56 -18.04 2.68
CA PRO A 178 -10.42 -17.31 3.29
C PRO A 178 -9.26 -18.21 3.74
N SER A 179 -9.35 -19.52 3.54
CA SER A 179 -8.27 -20.48 3.80
C SER A 179 -7.19 -20.44 2.70
N SER A 180 -6.11 -21.18 2.90
CA SER A 180 -5.14 -21.50 1.86
C SER A 180 -4.82 -22.99 1.92
N PHE A 181 -5.29 -23.73 0.91
CA PHE A 181 -5.30 -25.19 0.85
C PHE A 181 -5.95 -25.83 2.09
N GLY A 182 -7.08 -25.27 2.54
CA GLY A 182 -7.81 -25.74 3.73
C GLY A 182 -7.18 -25.37 5.07
N ASN A 183 -5.98 -24.78 5.08
CA ASN A 183 -5.35 -24.25 6.29
C ASN A 183 -5.77 -22.81 6.55
N ASN A 184 -5.67 -22.35 7.80
CA ASN A 184 -5.77 -20.93 8.11
C ASN A 184 -4.67 -20.17 7.32
N MET A 185 -5.05 -19.11 6.62
CA MET A 185 -4.15 -18.33 5.77
C MET A 185 -2.89 -17.83 6.50
N PHE A 186 -2.97 -17.48 7.79
CA PHE A 186 -1.82 -17.00 8.57
C PHE A 186 -0.89 -18.13 9.06
N LEU A 187 -1.31 -19.38 8.92
CA LEU A 187 -0.58 -20.56 9.41
C LEU A 187 -0.08 -21.45 8.25
N LEU A 188 -0.26 -21.04 6.99
CA LEU A 188 0.29 -21.79 5.86
C LEU A 188 1.83 -21.81 5.96
N PRO A 189 2.48 -22.99 5.98
CA PRO A 189 3.93 -23.07 6.15
C PRO A 189 4.70 -22.27 5.09
N LEU A 190 5.70 -21.48 5.51
CA LEU A 190 6.51 -20.68 4.59
C LEU A 190 7.22 -21.53 3.52
N SER A 191 7.51 -22.80 3.82
CA SER A 191 8.10 -23.76 2.86
C SER A 191 7.19 -24.04 1.65
N ARG A 192 5.88 -23.81 1.76
CA ARG A 192 4.93 -23.95 0.65
C ARG A 192 4.81 -22.70 -0.21
N MET A 193 5.22 -21.54 0.30
CA MET A 193 5.17 -20.27 -0.43
C MET A 193 6.32 -20.18 -1.44
N THR A 194 6.22 -20.97 -2.52
CA THR A 194 7.21 -21.01 -3.60
C THR A 194 6.54 -20.75 -4.96
N GLY A 195 7.28 -20.23 -5.93
CA GLY A 195 6.77 -19.96 -7.28
C GLY A 195 5.48 -19.11 -7.29
N ALA A 196 4.47 -19.55 -8.03
CA ALA A 196 3.17 -18.88 -8.13
C ALA A 196 2.45 -18.73 -6.76
N ILE A 197 2.56 -19.74 -5.89
CA ILE A 197 1.95 -19.71 -4.55
C ILE A 197 2.54 -18.56 -3.72
N TYR A 198 3.83 -18.28 -3.87
CA TYR A 198 4.45 -17.15 -3.18
C TYR A 198 3.78 -15.82 -3.55
N TYR A 199 3.67 -15.52 -4.84
CA TYR A 199 3.10 -14.25 -5.31
C TYR A 199 1.67 -14.05 -4.79
N GLU A 200 0.85 -15.08 -4.94
CA GLU A 200 -0.56 -15.03 -4.61
C GLU A 200 -0.79 -14.97 -3.09
N HIS A 201 -0.18 -15.89 -2.34
CA HIS A 201 -0.41 -15.97 -0.91
C HIS A 201 0.22 -14.79 -0.17
N ALA A 202 1.42 -14.36 -0.57
CA ALA A 202 2.05 -13.17 0.01
C ALA A 202 1.24 -11.89 -0.30
N HIS A 203 0.58 -11.81 -1.46
CA HIS A 203 -0.36 -10.72 -1.75
C HIS A 203 -1.54 -10.71 -0.79
N ARG A 204 -2.13 -11.86 -0.48
CA ARG A 204 -3.23 -11.98 0.50
C ARG A 204 -2.80 -11.56 1.91
N LEU A 205 -1.65 -12.05 2.37
CA LEU A 205 -1.09 -11.67 3.68
C LEU A 205 -0.85 -10.15 3.74
N TYR A 206 -0.22 -9.59 2.71
CA TYR A 206 0.02 -8.14 2.65
C TYR A 206 -1.30 -7.35 2.57
N GLY A 207 -2.32 -7.89 1.90
CA GLY A 207 -3.68 -7.34 1.88
C GLY A 207 -4.30 -7.29 3.28
N ALA A 208 -4.14 -8.34 4.08
CA ALA A 208 -4.57 -8.36 5.48
C ALA A 208 -3.84 -7.29 6.33
N LEU A 209 -2.53 -7.14 6.14
CA LEU A 209 -1.77 -6.05 6.77
C LEU A 209 -2.34 -4.68 6.40
N VAL A 210 -2.59 -4.42 5.11
CA VAL A 210 -3.18 -3.16 4.62
C VAL A 210 -4.56 -2.92 5.23
N GLY A 211 -5.39 -3.96 5.37
CA GLY A 211 -6.66 -3.89 6.09
C GLY A 211 -6.48 -3.44 7.55
N LEU A 212 -5.56 -4.06 8.29
CA LEU A 212 -5.27 -3.69 9.68
C LEU A 212 -4.70 -2.28 9.83
N VAL A 213 -3.81 -1.87 8.93
CA VAL A 213 -3.27 -0.50 8.88
C VAL A 213 -4.38 0.51 8.61
N THR A 214 -5.33 0.18 7.72
CA THR A 214 -6.47 1.05 7.38
C THR A 214 -7.46 1.18 8.55
N VAL A 215 -7.77 0.07 9.24
CA VAL A 215 -8.57 0.10 10.48
C VAL A 215 -7.86 0.93 11.56
N SER A 216 -6.55 0.73 11.71
CA SER A 216 -5.72 1.50 12.65
C SER A 216 -5.75 3.00 12.33
N LEU A 217 -5.66 3.37 11.04
CA LEU A 217 -5.81 4.75 10.57
C LEU A 217 -7.18 5.32 10.94
N ALA A 218 -8.28 4.61 10.64
CA ALA A 218 -9.63 5.07 10.94
C ALA A 218 -9.86 5.28 12.45
N ILE A 219 -9.43 4.32 13.28
CA ILE A 219 -9.50 4.43 14.74
C ILE A 219 -8.65 5.60 15.22
N TYR A 220 -7.45 5.78 14.67
CA TYR A 220 -6.54 6.85 15.04
C TYR A 220 -7.11 8.23 14.68
N LEU A 221 -7.69 8.39 13.49
CA LEU A 221 -8.38 9.62 13.08
C LEU A 221 -9.56 9.94 14.00
N TRP A 222 -10.38 8.95 14.34
CA TRP A 222 -11.52 9.12 15.24
C TRP A 222 -11.08 9.50 16.67
N ARG A 223 -10.13 8.77 17.26
CA ARG A 223 -9.69 8.96 18.65
C ARG A 223 -8.76 10.16 18.86
N ARG A 224 -8.05 10.60 17.83
CA ARG A 224 -7.05 11.69 17.93
C ARG A 224 -7.54 13.00 17.33
N GLY A 225 -8.85 13.19 17.22
CA GLY A 225 -9.44 14.47 16.84
C GLY A 225 -9.16 14.86 15.39
N GLY A 226 -9.22 13.88 14.47
CA GLY A 226 -9.37 14.16 13.06
C GLY A 226 -10.62 15.01 12.81
N SER A 227 -10.61 15.80 11.73
CA SER A 227 -11.80 16.54 11.32
C SER A 227 -12.93 15.58 10.97
N ARG A 228 -14.19 16.03 11.02
CA ARG A 228 -15.35 15.20 10.64
C ARG A 228 -15.16 14.56 9.26
N LEU A 229 -14.62 15.32 8.30
CA LEU A 229 -14.30 14.82 6.97
C LEU A 229 -13.26 13.69 7.02
N LEU A 230 -12.15 13.85 7.73
CA LEU A 230 -11.11 12.82 7.83
C LEU A 230 -11.64 11.54 8.51
N THR A 231 -12.47 11.67 9.54
CA THR A 231 -13.08 10.51 10.20
C THR A 231 -14.02 9.76 9.26
N ILE A 232 -14.83 10.48 8.47
CA ILE A 232 -15.70 9.86 7.45
C ILE A 232 -14.85 9.18 6.37
N LEU A 233 -13.81 9.85 5.85
CA LEU A 233 -12.92 9.25 4.84
C LEU A 233 -12.20 8.01 5.38
N GLY A 234 -11.79 8.02 6.65
CA GLY A 234 -11.24 6.83 7.31
C GLY A 234 -12.24 5.67 7.37
N LEU A 235 -13.51 5.94 7.68
CA LEU A 235 -14.56 4.92 7.65
C LEU A 235 -14.81 4.41 6.23
N VAL A 236 -14.88 5.30 5.24
CA VAL A 236 -15.03 4.92 3.82
C VAL A 236 -13.86 4.04 3.38
N ALA A 237 -12.62 4.37 3.78
CA ALA A 237 -11.46 3.55 3.49
C ALA A 237 -11.56 2.15 4.11
N VAL A 238 -12.10 2.01 5.33
CA VAL A 238 -12.36 0.70 5.95
C VAL A 238 -13.42 -0.09 5.16
N LEU A 239 -14.52 0.55 4.76
CA LEU A 239 -15.56 -0.12 3.98
C LEU A 239 -15.02 -0.56 2.61
N GLN A 240 -14.22 0.29 1.95
CA GLN A 240 -13.63 -0.01 0.64
C GLN A 240 -12.59 -1.12 0.73
N VAL A 241 -11.74 -1.18 1.76
CA VAL A 241 -10.76 -2.27 1.90
C VAL A 241 -11.42 -3.62 2.21
N ILE A 242 -12.55 -3.61 2.93
CA ILE A 242 -13.39 -4.82 3.13
C ILE A 242 -13.96 -5.28 1.78
N PHE A 243 -14.52 -4.35 1.01
CA PHE A 243 -15.03 -4.64 -0.33
C PHE A 243 -13.94 -5.21 -1.25
N GLN A 244 -12.73 -4.63 -1.24
CA GLN A 244 -11.56 -5.15 -1.94
C GLN A 244 -11.21 -6.59 -1.54
N GLY A 245 -11.20 -6.89 -0.24
CA GLY A 245 -10.92 -8.24 0.27
C GLY A 245 -11.96 -9.26 -0.19
N ILE A 246 -13.24 -8.88 -0.21
CA ILE A 246 -14.33 -9.72 -0.71
C ILE A 246 -14.18 -9.95 -2.23
N LEU A 247 -13.93 -8.91 -3.02
CA LEU A 247 -13.71 -9.07 -4.48
C LEU A 247 -12.51 -9.97 -4.79
N GLY A 248 -11.40 -9.81 -4.06
CA GLY A 248 -10.21 -10.64 -4.21
C GLY A 248 -10.48 -12.10 -3.85
N GLY A 249 -11.17 -12.34 -2.73
CA GLY A 249 -11.56 -13.68 -2.28
C GLY A 249 -12.55 -14.38 -3.20
N LEU A 250 -13.55 -13.67 -3.70
CA LEU A 250 -14.54 -14.25 -4.64
C LEU A 250 -13.90 -14.62 -5.97
N ARG A 251 -12.96 -13.82 -6.51
CA ARG A 251 -12.39 -14.17 -7.82
C ARG A 251 -11.64 -15.51 -7.81
N VAL A 252 -10.99 -15.83 -6.69
CA VAL A 252 -10.16 -17.05 -6.58
C VAL A 252 -11.00 -18.30 -6.31
N THR A 253 -12.23 -18.14 -5.82
CA THR A 253 -13.18 -19.26 -5.61
C THR A 253 -14.03 -19.57 -6.84
N GLU A 254 -14.15 -18.62 -7.77
CA GLU A 254 -14.90 -18.79 -9.02
C GLU A 254 -14.05 -19.52 -10.08
N VAL A 255 -13.94 -20.84 -9.94
CA VAL A 255 -13.11 -21.73 -10.79
C VAL A 255 -14.00 -22.67 -11.61
N ASP A 256 -13.80 -22.72 -12.92
CA ASP A 256 -14.54 -23.65 -13.82
C ASP A 256 -13.94 -25.07 -13.79
N SER A 257 -12.61 -25.18 -13.68
CA SER A 257 -11.92 -26.46 -13.49
C SER A 257 -10.58 -26.27 -12.78
N ALA A 258 -10.15 -27.23 -11.97
CA ALA A 258 -8.84 -27.24 -11.34
C ALA A 258 -8.25 -28.65 -11.40
N LYS A 259 -7.02 -28.75 -11.90
CA LYS A 259 -6.27 -30.00 -11.92
C LYS A 259 -5.27 -30.00 -10.77
N VAL A 260 -5.48 -30.92 -9.83
CA VAL A 260 -4.62 -31.07 -8.66
C VAL A 260 -3.72 -32.30 -8.86
N VAL A 261 -2.41 -32.09 -8.81
CA VAL A 261 -1.38 -33.14 -8.83
C VAL A 261 -0.58 -33.01 -7.54
N ASP A 262 -0.45 -34.10 -6.79
CA ASP A 262 0.27 -34.14 -5.50
C ASP A 262 -0.20 -33.06 -4.50
N GLY A 263 -1.50 -32.78 -4.46
CA GLY A 263 -2.08 -31.76 -3.59
C GLY A 263 -1.80 -30.31 -4.01
N ARG A 264 -1.23 -30.08 -5.20
CA ARG A 264 -0.97 -28.75 -5.77
C ARG A 264 -1.81 -28.53 -7.03
N VAL A 265 -2.39 -27.34 -7.17
CA VAL A 265 -3.04 -26.95 -8.43
C VAL A 265 -1.97 -26.74 -9.49
N THR A 266 -2.08 -27.49 -10.58
CA THR A 266 -1.15 -27.43 -11.71
C THR A 266 -1.75 -26.74 -12.93
N GLU A 267 -3.07 -26.83 -13.10
CA GLU A 267 -3.82 -26.17 -14.16
C GLU A 267 -5.16 -25.70 -13.58
N TRP A 268 -5.67 -24.57 -14.06
CA TRP A 268 -6.99 -24.04 -13.69
C TRP A 268 -7.69 -23.39 -14.89
N GLY A 269 -9.01 -23.56 -14.97
CA GLY A 269 -9.90 -22.82 -15.84
C GLY A 269 -10.55 -21.67 -15.09
N GLU A 270 -10.25 -20.43 -15.48
CA GLU A 270 -10.87 -19.23 -14.93
C GLU A 270 -12.28 -19.05 -15.50
N SER A 271 -13.28 -18.83 -14.64
CA SER A 271 -14.65 -18.55 -15.08
C SER A 271 -14.80 -17.13 -15.63
N SER A 272 -15.85 -16.89 -16.42
CA SER A 272 -16.17 -15.53 -16.90
C SER A 272 -16.44 -14.55 -15.76
N LEU A 273 -17.02 -15.03 -14.65
CA LEU A 273 -17.24 -14.21 -13.46
C LEU A 273 -15.92 -13.86 -12.77
N SER A 274 -15.00 -14.83 -12.63
CA SER A 274 -13.66 -14.58 -12.08
C SER A 274 -12.89 -13.55 -12.90
N LEU A 275 -12.98 -13.62 -14.23
CA LEU A 275 -12.39 -12.64 -15.14
C LEU A 275 -12.93 -11.22 -14.90
N ILE A 276 -14.26 -11.07 -14.75
CA ILE A 276 -14.89 -9.78 -14.43
C ILE A 276 -14.42 -9.28 -13.06
N LEU A 277 -14.45 -10.14 -12.05
CA LEU A 277 -13.99 -9.82 -10.70
C LEU A 277 -12.52 -9.40 -10.67
N ARG A 278 -11.66 -10.04 -11.47
CA ARG A 278 -10.25 -9.67 -11.65
C ARG A 278 -10.09 -8.24 -12.17
N VAL A 279 -10.84 -7.89 -13.22
CA VAL A 279 -10.82 -6.53 -13.80
C VAL A 279 -11.33 -5.51 -12.79
N VAL A 280 -12.47 -5.77 -12.15
CA VAL A 280 -13.08 -4.85 -11.18
C VAL A 280 -12.20 -4.67 -9.95
N HIS A 281 -11.70 -5.77 -9.38
CA HIS A 281 -10.78 -5.76 -8.23
C HIS A 281 -9.52 -4.94 -8.53
N GLY A 282 -8.89 -5.18 -9.68
CA GLY A 282 -7.67 -4.47 -10.10
C GLY A 282 -7.87 -2.97 -10.32
N ILE A 283 -9.02 -2.55 -10.85
CA ILE A 283 -9.36 -1.13 -11.01
C ILE A 283 -9.70 -0.48 -9.66
N ASP A 284 -10.55 -1.12 -8.85
CA ASP A 284 -10.96 -0.57 -7.55
C ASP A 284 -9.79 -0.47 -6.55
N GLY A 285 -8.81 -1.35 -6.63
CA GLY A 285 -7.57 -1.23 -5.84
C GLY A 285 -6.82 0.08 -6.10
N GLN A 286 -6.87 0.61 -7.33
CA GLN A 286 -6.27 1.90 -7.65
C GLN A 286 -7.09 3.07 -7.11
N PHE A 287 -8.42 2.96 -7.10
CA PHE A 287 -9.29 3.94 -6.45
C PHE A 287 -9.09 3.98 -4.94
N PHE A 288 -8.89 2.82 -4.30
CA PHE A 288 -8.56 2.76 -2.88
C PHE A 288 -7.24 3.47 -2.57
N LEU A 289 -6.20 3.28 -3.39
CA LEU A 289 -4.94 4.03 -3.26
C LEU A 289 -5.16 5.55 -3.40
N ALA A 290 -5.97 5.97 -4.38
CA ALA A 290 -6.29 7.38 -4.59
C ALA A 290 -7.07 7.99 -3.42
N LEU A 291 -7.98 7.25 -2.78
CA LEU A 291 -8.65 7.65 -1.54
C LEU A 291 -7.65 7.89 -0.41
N LEU A 292 -6.68 7.00 -0.23
CA LEU A 292 -5.62 7.19 0.77
C LEU A 292 -4.73 8.40 0.44
N ALA A 293 -4.48 8.68 -0.85
CA ALA A 293 -3.76 9.88 -1.28
C ALA A 293 -4.52 11.17 -0.93
N VAL A 294 -5.85 11.17 -1.04
CA VAL A 294 -6.71 12.28 -0.57
C VAL A 294 -6.57 12.46 0.94
N ILE A 295 -6.61 11.37 1.72
CA ILE A 295 -6.42 11.45 3.19
C ILE A 295 -5.02 11.98 3.54
N VAL A 296 -3.96 11.51 2.86
CA VAL A 296 -2.59 12.04 3.01
C VAL A 296 -2.56 13.54 2.72
N THR A 297 -3.19 13.97 1.63
CA THR A 297 -3.23 15.38 1.24
C THR A 297 -3.91 16.25 2.30
N LEU A 298 -5.07 15.82 2.79
CA LEU A 298 -5.86 16.57 3.77
C LEU A 298 -5.23 16.60 5.17
N THR A 299 -4.36 15.64 5.50
CA THR A 299 -3.65 15.58 6.80
C THR A 299 -2.32 16.34 6.80
N ALA A 300 -1.73 16.55 5.62
CA ALA A 300 -0.40 17.14 5.47
C ALA A 300 -0.30 18.57 6.03
N ALA A 301 0.87 18.92 6.56
CA ALA A 301 1.13 20.26 7.11
C ALA A 301 0.96 21.40 6.08
N ASN A 302 1.35 21.17 4.82
CA ASN A 302 1.19 22.14 3.74
C ASN A 302 -0.29 22.46 3.45
N TRP A 303 -1.19 21.47 3.52
CA TRP A 303 -2.63 21.69 3.40
C TRP A 303 -3.14 22.65 4.47
N ARG A 304 -2.61 22.57 5.69
CA ARG A 304 -3.06 23.41 6.81
C ARG A 304 -2.46 24.81 6.80
N ASN A 305 -1.22 24.95 6.35
CA ASN A 305 -0.44 26.18 6.51
C ASN A 305 -0.45 27.10 5.30
N VAL A 306 -0.72 26.59 4.09
CA VAL A 306 -0.73 27.41 2.87
C VAL A 306 -2.10 28.08 2.70
N PRO A 307 -2.22 29.41 2.84
CA PRO A 307 -3.46 30.14 2.56
C PRO A 307 -3.85 29.93 1.08
N THR A 308 -5.14 29.85 0.81
CA THR A 308 -5.66 29.51 -0.51
C THR A 308 -5.58 30.68 -1.48
N GLY A 309 -5.11 30.41 -2.70
CA GLY A 309 -5.60 31.06 -3.91
C GLY A 309 -6.73 30.21 -4.50
N ASN A 310 -7.83 30.84 -4.91
CA ASN A 310 -8.96 30.13 -5.52
C ASN A 310 -8.49 29.39 -6.79
N GLY A 311 -8.64 28.06 -6.82
CA GLY A 311 -8.83 27.40 -8.10
C GLY A 311 -10.11 27.93 -8.71
N ASP A 312 -10.04 28.50 -9.91
CA ASP A 312 -11.23 29.01 -10.59
C ASP A 312 -12.14 27.84 -11.04
N ARG A 313 -13.27 28.17 -11.66
CA ARG A 313 -14.20 27.15 -12.15
C ARG A 313 -13.51 26.18 -13.11
N ILE A 314 -12.61 26.67 -13.95
CA ILE A 314 -11.90 25.85 -14.94
C ILE A 314 -11.01 24.84 -14.23
N ASP A 315 -10.24 25.25 -13.22
CA ASP A 315 -9.39 24.34 -12.45
C ASP A 315 -10.13 23.16 -11.84
N ARG A 316 -11.26 23.46 -11.20
CA ARG A 316 -12.08 22.46 -10.52
C ARG A 316 -12.60 21.44 -11.53
N TRP A 317 -13.24 21.91 -12.59
CA TRP A 317 -13.81 21.03 -13.61
C TRP A 317 -12.73 20.30 -14.40
N SER A 318 -11.59 20.93 -14.74
CA SER A 318 -10.47 20.26 -15.39
C SER A 318 -9.90 19.13 -14.52
N SER A 319 -9.78 19.30 -13.20
CA SER A 319 -9.34 18.23 -12.31
C SER A 319 -10.32 17.06 -12.22
N VAL A 320 -11.64 17.33 -12.25
CA VAL A 320 -12.69 16.31 -12.27
C VAL A 320 -12.71 15.57 -13.62
N VAL A 321 -12.66 16.31 -14.72
CA VAL A 321 -12.60 15.73 -16.08
C VAL A 321 -11.36 14.87 -16.24
N LEU A 322 -10.20 15.32 -15.73
CA LEU A 322 -8.99 14.50 -15.73
C LEU A 322 -9.20 13.17 -15.00
N ALA A 323 -9.83 13.17 -13.82
CA ALA A 323 -10.11 11.94 -13.08
C ALA A 323 -11.05 11.00 -13.85
N LEU A 324 -12.08 11.53 -14.51
CA LEU A 324 -12.99 10.75 -15.36
C LEU A 324 -12.26 10.16 -16.58
N LEU A 325 -11.45 10.95 -17.28
CA LEU A 325 -10.67 10.48 -18.43
C LEU A 325 -9.65 9.41 -18.01
N LEU A 326 -8.97 9.59 -16.87
CA LEU A 326 -8.08 8.58 -16.30
C LEU A 326 -8.83 7.29 -15.94
N THR A 327 -10.07 7.40 -15.43
CA THR A 327 -10.90 6.22 -15.14
C THR A 327 -11.23 5.44 -16.40
N ILE A 328 -11.63 6.14 -17.48
CA ILE A 328 -11.86 5.52 -18.79
C ILE A 328 -10.57 4.87 -19.32
N GLN A 329 -9.43 5.55 -19.18
CA GLN A 329 -8.13 5.03 -19.58
C GLN A 329 -7.73 3.76 -18.82
N LEU A 330 -7.97 3.71 -17.51
CA LEU A 330 -7.73 2.53 -16.68
C LEU A 330 -8.61 1.36 -17.11
N ILE A 331 -9.89 1.61 -17.41
CA ILE A 331 -10.80 0.58 -17.94
C ILE A 331 -10.28 0.06 -19.28
N MET A 332 -9.95 0.94 -20.24
CA MET A 332 -9.40 0.51 -21.53
C MET A 332 -8.10 -0.28 -21.37
N GLY A 333 -7.22 0.12 -20.44
CA GLY A 333 -6.00 -0.61 -20.13
C GLY A 333 -6.27 -2.01 -19.59
N ALA A 334 -7.20 -2.14 -18.64
CA ALA A 334 -7.61 -3.43 -18.10
C ALA A 334 -8.27 -4.33 -19.16
N LEU A 335 -9.15 -3.77 -20.00
CA LEU A 335 -9.78 -4.50 -21.11
C LEU A 335 -8.73 -4.97 -22.13
N SER A 336 -7.72 -4.14 -22.43
CA SER A 336 -6.62 -4.50 -23.33
C SER A 336 -5.76 -5.64 -22.82
N ARG A 337 -5.64 -5.76 -21.48
CA ARG A 337 -4.83 -6.78 -20.82
C ARG A 337 -5.58 -8.08 -20.62
N HIS A 338 -6.87 -8.02 -20.31
CA HIS A 338 -7.63 -9.18 -19.84
C HIS A 338 -8.67 -9.70 -20.83
N ILE A 339 -9.16 -8.88 -21.76
CA ILE A 339 -10.31 -9.22 -22.61
C ILE A 339 -9.92 -9.33 -24.08
N SER A 340 -9.45 -8.24 -24.70
CA SER A 340 -9.08 -8.21 -26.12
C SER A 340 -8.02 -7.15 -26.41
N ARG A 341 -7.06 -7.48 -27.29
CA ARG A 341 -6.07 -6.50 -27.79
C ARG A 341 -6.66 -5.40 -28.66
N ASP A 342 -7.92 -5.49 -29.09
CA ASP A 342 -8.60 -4.43 -29.84
C ASP A 342 -8.66 -3.11 -29.06
N TRP A 343 -8.64 -3.19 -27.72
CA TRP A 343 -8.63 -2.03 -26.84
C TRP A 343 -7.26 -1.31 -26.78
N VAL A 344 -6.19 -1.90 -27.31
CA VAL A 344 -4.84 -1.28 -27.29
C VAL A 344 -4.82 0.01 -28.08
N VAL A 345 -5.41 0.07 -29.27
CA VAL A 345 -5.40 1.29 -30.11
C VAL A 345 -6.18 2.43 -29.43
N PRO A 346 -7.44 2.24 -28.99
CA PRO A 346 -8.14 3.23 -28.17
C PRO A 346 -7.37 3.65 -26.92
N HIS A 347 -6.70 2.71 -26.24
CA HIS A 347 -5.88 3.00 -25.06
C HIS A 347 -4.67 3.88 -25.40
N ILE A 348 -3.94 3.61 -26.49
CA ILE A 348 -2.82 4.46 -26.93
C ILE A 348 -3.30 5.87 -27.27
N LEU A 349 -4.37 5.98 -28.07
CA LEU A 349 -4.93 7.29 -28.44
C LEU A 349 -5.41 8.07 -27.21
N GLY A 350 -6.09 7.40 -26.28
CA GLY A 350 -6.50 7.95 -25.00
C GLY A 350 -5.32 8.42 -24.14
N ALA A 351 -4.19 7.71 -24.18
CA ALA A 351 -2.98 8.10 -23.44
C ALA A 351 -2.38 9.42 -23.95
N PHE A 352 -2.32 9.62 -25.27
CA PHE A 352 -1.84 10.87 -25.85
C PHE A 352 -2.80 12.04 -25.61
N LEU A 353 -4.12 11.80 -25.66
CA LEU A 353 -5.11 12.78 -25.25
C LEU A 353 -4.92 13.18 -23.77
N LEU A 354 -4.76 12.20 -22.88
CA LEU A 354 -4.51 12.43 -21.48
C LEU A 354 -3.20 13.19 -21.23
N LEU A 355 -2.13 12.89 -21.96
CA LEU A 355 -0.89 13.66 -21.88
C LEU A 355 -1.13 15.14 -22.22
N ALA A 356 -1.86 15.43 -23.30
CA ALA A 356 -2.20 16.81 -23.65
C ALA A 356 -3.01 17.50 -22.54
N VAL A 357 -4.03 16.84 -22.00
CA VAL A 357 -4.84 17.37 -20.88
C VAL A 357 -3.99 17.61 -19.63
N VAL A 358 -3.11 16.67 -19.28
CA VAL A 358 -2.21 16.77 -18.12
C VAL A 358 -1.20 17.91 -18.30
N VAL A 359 -0.64 18.10 -19.51
CA VAL A 359 0.26 19.23 -19.81
C VAL A 359 -0.48 20.55 -19.65
N LEU A 360 -1.70 20.68 -20.17
CA LEU A 360 -2.51 21.90 -20.01
C LEU A 360 -2.78 22.21 -18.53
N ILE A 361 -3.17 21.19 -17.75
CA ILE A 361 -3.39 21.33 -16.30
C ILE A 361 -2.09 21.67 -15.56
N GLY A 362 -0.97 21.05 -15.95
CA GLY A 362 0.36 21.28 -15.37
C GLY A 362 0.83 22.71 -15.60
N VAL A 363 0.75 23.22 -16.83
CA VAL A 363 1.06 24.61 -17.20
C VAL A 363 0.19 25.57 -16.40
N ARG A 364 -1.13 25.32 -16.36
CA ARG A 364 -2.07 26.18 -15.61
C ARG A 364 -1.82 26.15 -14.10
N GLY A 365 -1.40 25.00 -13.55
CA GLY A 365 -0.97 24.86 -12.17
C GLY A 365 0.34 25.57 -11.84
N GLY A 366 1.16 25.91 -12.85
CA GLY A 366 2.41 26.66 -12.71
C GLY A 366 2.27 28.18 -12.79
N LEU A 367 1.06 28.71 -12.97
CA LEU A 367 0.84 30.17 -13.05
C LEU A 367 1.24 30.87 -11.74
N PRO A 368 1.74 32.12 -11.77
CA PRO A 368 2.31 32.81 -10.60
C PRO A 368 1.39 32.92 -9.37
N MET A 369 0.07 32.89 -9.58
CA MET A 369 -0.92 32.98 -8.50
C MET A 369 -1.19 31.64 -7.80
N MET A 370 -0.62 30.54 -8.29
CA MET A 370 -0.89 29.19 -7.79
C MET A 370 0.07 28.81 -6.66
N SER A 371 -0.42 28.01 -5.70
CA SER A 371 0.44 27.51 -4.63
C SER A 371 1.54 26.60 -5.18
N SER A 372 2.74 26.67 -4.59
CA SER A 372 3.89 25.82 -4.99
C SER A 372 3.60 24.32 -4.90
N THR A 373 2.75 23.90 -3.96
CA THR A 373 2.33 22.48 -3.86
C THR A 373 1.53 22.07 -5.09
N ARG A 374 0.60 22.91 -5.53
CA ARG A 374 -0.21 22.63 -6.71
C ARG A 374 0.65 22.58 -7.98
N SER A 375 1.61 23.49 -8.14
CA SER A 375 2.54 23.48 -9.28
C SER A 375 3.40 22.22 -9.28
N ARG A 376 3.86 21.76 -8.11
CA ARG A 376 4.60 20.49 -7.97
C ARG A 376 3.75 19.28 -8.35
N ILE A 377 2.48 19.24 -7.94
CA ILE A 377 1.56 18.16 -8.34
C ILE A 377 1.36 18.16 -9.86
N GLY A 378 1.17 19.33 -10.47
CA GLY A 378 1.07 19.47 -11.92
C GLY A 378 2.32 18.97 -12.67
N LEU A 379 3.52 19.36 -12.19
CA LEU A 379 4.78 18.89 -12.75
C LEU A 379 4.94 17.36 -12.60
N LEU A 380 4.65 16.82 -11.43
CA LEU A 380 4.70 15.38 -11.19
C LEU A 380 3.73 14.62 -12.09
N LEU A 381 2.51 15.13 -12.30
CA LEU A 381 1.55 14.53 -13.23
C LEU A 381 2.11 14.49 -14.66
N VAL A 382 2.73 15.57 -15.13
CA VAL A 382 3.35 15.61 -16.48
C VAL A 382 4.48 14.58 -16.59
N ILE A 383 5.40 14.56 -15.64
CA ILE A 383 6.53 13.61 -15.64
C ILE A 383 5.99 12.17 -15.59
N SER A 384 5.05 11.88 -14.70
CA SER A 384 4.45 10.56 -14.57
C SER A 384 3.68 10.15 -15.84
N ALA A 385 2.96 11.06 -16.50
CA ALA A 385 2.24 10.76 -17.75
C ALA A 385 3.21 10.41 -18.89
N ILE A 386 4.33 11.14 -19.01
CA ILE A 386 5.38 10.82 -20.00
C ILE A 386 5.98 9.44 -19.72
N LEU A 387 6.35 9.18 -18.46
CA LEU A 387 6.87 7.88 -18.05
C LEU A 387 5.83 6.76 -18.25
N GLN A 388 4.54 7.02 -18.04
CA GLN A 388 3.47 6.05 -18.24
C GLN A 388 3.34 5.64 -19.70
N ILE A 389 3.45 6.58 -20.64
CA ILE A 389 3.44 6.30 -22.07
C ILE A 389 4.70 5.49 -22.45
N ALA A 390 5.87 5.88 -21.96
CA ALA A 390 7.11 5.14 -22.20
C ALA A 390 7.02 3.69 -21.68
N LEU A 391 6.51 3.49 -20.47
CA LEU A 391 6.25 2.16 -19.91
C LEU A 391 5.18 1.40 -20.70
N GLY A 392 4.17 2.08 -21.25
CA GLY A 392 3.14 1.48 -22.09
C GLY A 392 3.73 0.91 -23.39
N PHE A 393 4.55 1.69 -24.09
CA PHE A 393 5.27 1.22 -25.27
C PHE A 393 6.28 0.11 -24.94
N ALA A 394 6.99 0.24 -23.81
CA ALA A 394 7.89 -0.82 -23.35
C ALA A 394 7.13 -2.12 -23.08
N THR A 395 5.94 -2.04 -22.44
CA THR A 395 5.06 -3.20 -22.20
C THR A 395 4.59 -3.84 -23.51
N LEU A 396 4.20 -3.03 -24.50
CA LEU A 396 3.80 -3.54 -25.82
C LEU A 396 4.97 -4.22 -26.56
N ALA A 397 6.17 -3.64 -26.47
CA ALA A 397 7.37 -4.19 -27.11
C ALA A 397 7.74 -5.57 -26.57
N VAL A 398 7.56 -5.80 -25.26
CA VAL A 398 7.91 -7.10 -24.62
C VAL A 398 6.76 -8.12 -24.65
N SER A 399 5.49 -7.68 -24.60
CA SER A 399 4.33 -8.60 -24.57
C SER A 399 3.83 -9.03 -25.96
N GLY A 400 4.16 -8.28 -27.02
CA GLY A 400 3.76 -8.59 -28.39
C GLY A 400 2.26 -8.37 -28.68
N ALA A 401 1.79 -8.94 -29.80
CA ALA A 401 0.47 -8.64 -30.37
C ALA A 401 -0.69 -9.52 -29.87
N GLN A 402 -0.43 -10.55 -29.07
CA GLN A 402 -1.46 -11.48 -28.57
C GLN A 402 -1.80 -11.19 -27.10
N VAL A 403 -3.05 -11.42 -26.70
CA VAL A 403 -3.36 -11.55 -25.26
C VAL A 403 -2.67 -12.83 -24.80
N ARG A 404 -1.70 -12.69 -23.90
CA ARG A 404 -1.03 -13.84 -23.31
C ARG A 404 -1.62 -14.12 -21.94
N ILE A 405 -1.57 -15.41 -21.63
CA ILE A 405 -1.85 -15.96 -20.33
C ILE A 405 -0.63 -15.46 -19.51
N GLN A 406 0.54 -16.10 -19.55
CA GLN A 406 1.67 -15.71 -18.69
C GLN A 406 2.64 -14.71 -19.34
N SER A 407 3.32 -13.89 -18.52
CA SER A 407 4.51 -13.16 -18.97
C SER A 407 5.61 -14.12 -19.44
N SER A 408 6.36 -13.71 -20.46
CA SER A 408 7.44 -14.51 -21.04
C SER A 408 8.79 -14.37 -20.32
N GLY A 409 8.85 -13.55 -19.27
CA GLY A 409 10.04 -13.39 -18.45
C GLY A 409 10.00 -12.15 -17.55
N LEU A 410 11.06 -12.01 -16.73
CA LEU A 410 11.17 -10.98 -15.69
C LEU A 410 11.00 -9.55 -16.22
N ALA A 411 11.55 -9.24 -17.39
CA ALA A 411 11.45 -7.90 -17.97
C ALA A 411 10.00 -7.51 -18.30
N GLU A 412 9.24 -8.44 -18.88
CA GLU A 412 7.81 -8.24 -19.15
C GLU A 412 7.03 -8.06 -17.86
N THR A 413 7.26 -8.92 -16.85
CA THR A 413 6.64 -8.79 -15.54
C THR A 413 6.89 -7.42 -14.92
N LEU A 414 8.16 -7.01 -14.80
CA LEU A 414 8.51 -5.76 -14.13
C LEU A 414 7.99 -4.53 -14.87
N VAL A 415 8.05 -4.51 -16.20
CA VAL A 415 7.58 -3.36 -16.99
C VAL A 415 6.05 -3.26 -16.95
N ALA A 416 5.32 -4.39 -17.10
CA ALA A 416 3.87 -4.40 -17.01
C ALA A 416 3.36 -4.02 -15.61
N THR A 417 4.00 -4.54 -14.56
CA THR A 417 3.72 -4.17 -13.17
C THR A 417 4.01 -2.68 -12.94
N SER A 418 5.15 -2.17 -13.43
CA SER A 418 5.49 -0.75 -13.29
C SER A 418 4.50 0.16 -14.00
N HIS A 419 4.06 -0.21 -15.21
CA HIS A 419 3.03 0.52 -15.96
C HIS A 419 1.71 0.57 -15.17
N GLN A 420 1.27 -0.55 -14.60
CA GLN A 420 0.07 -0.58 -13.76
C GLN A 420 0.23 0.29 -12.49
N THR A 421 1.33 0.13 -11.75
CA THR A 421 1.56 0.85 -10.49
C THR A 421 1.68 2.35 -10.71
N LEU A 422 2.38 2.80 -11.77
CA LEU A 422 2.50 4.21 -12.09
C LEU A 422 1.14 4.81 -12.53
N GLY A 423 0.29 4.04 -13.21
CA GLY A 423 -1.11 4.43 -13.48
C GLY A 423 -1.88 4.76 -12.20
N ALA A 424 -1.75 3.92 -11.16
CA ALA A 424 -2.37 4.14 -9.85
C ALA A 424 -1.80 5.39 -9.13
N VAL A 425 -0.50 5.68 -9.31
CA VAL A 425 0.15 6.90 -8.80
C VAL A 425 -0.39 8.14 -9.50
N ILE A 426 -0.61 8.12 -10.82
CA ILE A 426 -1.21 9.25 -11.57
C ILE A 426 -2.63 9.53 -11.08
N LEU A 427 -3.43 8.50 -10.84
CA LEU A 427 -4.77 8.64 -10.24
C LEU A 427 -4.70 9.26 -8.84
N SER A 428 -3.72 8.83 -8.03
CA SER A 428 -3.48 9.36 -6.68
C SER A 428 -3.07 10.84 -6.69
N LEU A 429 -2.18 11.23 -7.61
CA LEU A 429 -1.79 12.63 -7.82
C LEU A 429 -2.99 13.48 -8.28
N THR A 430 -3.87 12.92 -9.10
CA THR A 430 -5.11 13.58 -9.55
C THR A 430 -6.07 13.77 -8.38
N GLY A 431 -6.22 12.78 -7.49
CA GLY A 431 -6.99 12.93 -6.25
C GLY A 431 -6.44 14.06 -5.35
N ALA A 432 -5.11 14.13 -5.20
CA ALA A 432 -4.46 15.23 -4.48
C ALA A 432 -4.70 16.59 -5.15
N LEU A 433 -4.64 16.65 -6.49
CA LEU A 433 -4.93 17.86 -7.26
C LEU A 433 -6.37 18.34 -7.01
N ILE A 434 -7.35 17.43 -7.03
CA ILE A 434 -8.76 17.76 -6.75
C ILE A 434 -8.89 18.40 -5.35
N CYS A 435 -8.20 17.89 -4.34
CA CYS A 435 -8.21 18.54 -3.02
C CYS A 435 -7.76 20.01 -3.12
N TRP A 436 -6.67 20.27 -3.84
CA TRP A 436 -6.11 21.62 -3.97
C TRP A 436 -6.97 22.56 -4.83
N THR A 437 -7.67 22.06 -5.85
CA THR A 437 -8.57 22.89 -6.69
C THR A 437 -9.87 23.23 -5.96
N PHE A 438 -10.33 22.38 -5.04
CA PHE A 438 -11.51 22.59 -4.20
C PHE A 438 -11.22 23.17 -2.81
N LYS A 439 -9.96 23.50 -2.50
CA LYS A 439 -9.59 24.05 -1.19
C LYS A 439 -10.32 25.40 -0.97
N PRO A 440 -11.08 25.56 0.13
CA PRO A 440 -11.85 26.79 0.37
C PRO A 440 -10.94 27.99 0.68
N VAL A 441 -11.34 29.19 0.24
CA VAL A 441 -10.75 30.46 0.68
C VAL A 441 -11.09 30.66 2.16
N ARG A 442 -10.07 30.84 3.00
CA ARG A 442 -10.23 31.12 4.42
C ARG A 442 -10.13 32.61 4.70
#